data_AF-A0A1J3DNR3-F1
#
_entry.id   AF-A0A1J3DNR3-F1
#
_cell.length_a   1.000
_cell.length_b   1.000
_cell.length_c   1.000
_cell.angle_alpha   90.00
_cell.angle_beta   90.00
_cell.angle_gamma   90.00
#
_symmetry.space_group_name_H-M   'P 1'
#
loop_
_entity.id
_entity.type
_entity.pdbx_description
1 polymer ?
#
loop_
_entity_poly.entity_id
_entity_poly.type
_entity_poly.pdbx_seq_one_letter_code
_entity_poly.pdbx_strand_id
1 'polypeptide(L)'
;SSRGITVDKCRLAFGSFGGYHSIRAREVEDYLTGKVLSHSVLYEAVRLLKGIIVPSIDNSYSEYKKSLAVGFLFDFLYPLIESGSWVSERKHVDGHVDPTISLPSLSSSQQVFESKEFHPVGEA
;
A
#
# COMPACT_ATOMS: atom_id res chain seq x y z
N SER A 1 21.36 -19.07 6.01
CA SER A 1 19.91 -19.30 6.15
C SER A 1 19.25 -17.95 6.31
N SER A 2 18.71 -17.36 5.24
CA SER A 2 17.94 -16.11 5.36
C SER A 2 16.59 -16.45 5.99
N ARG A 3 16.37 -15.96 7.21
CA ARG A 3 15.06 -16.09 7.86
C ARG A 3 14.09 -15.18 7.12
N GLY A 4 13.04 -15.73 6.53
CA GLY A 4 12.00 -14.95 5.86
C GLY A 4 11.28 -14.00 6.84
N ILE A 5 10.65 -12.96 6.31
CA ILE A 5 9.92 -11.97 7.13
C ILE A 5 8.64 -12.60 7.66
N THR A 6 8.50 -12.65 8.99
CA THR A 6 7.26 -13.11 9.64
C THR A 6 6.39 -11.91 9.99
N VAL A 7 5.10 -11.98 9.67
CA VAL A 7 4.15 -10.91 9.99
C VAL A 7 3.69 -11.04 11.44
N ASP A 8 4.04 -10.08 12.30
CA ASP A 8 3.49 -9.98 13.66
C ASP A 8 2.07 -9.38 13.62
N LYS A 9 1.94 -8.19 13.02
CA LYS A 9 0.66 -7.48 12.86
C LYS A 9 0.63 -6.77 11.51
N CYS A 10 -0.52 -6.83 10.84
CA CYS A 10 -0.76 -6.14 9.58
C CYS A 10 -2.10 -5.39 9.64
N ARG A 11 -2.17 -4.21 9.00
CA ARG A 11 -3.43 -3.47 8.82
C ARG A 11 -3.54 -3.04 7.36
N LEU A 12 -4.61 -3.46 6.71
CA LEU A 12 -4.88 -3.21 5.29
C LEU A 12 -6.25 -2.57 5.16
N ALA A 13 -6.27 -1.33 4.67
CA ALA A 13 -7.50 -0.59 4.41
C ALA A 13 -7.50 -0.06 2.98
N PHE A 14 -8.65 -0.16 2.31
CA PHE A 14 -8.86 0.16 0.91
C PHE A 14 -9.99 1.19 0.79
N GLY A 15 -9.68 2.40 0.30
CA GLY A 15 -10.66 3.47 0.09
C GLY A 15 -11.36 3.36 -1.27
N SER A 16 -12.68 3.63 -1.36
CA SER A 16 -13.45 3.55 -2.62
C SER A 16 -13.64 2.13 -3.22
N PHE A 17 -13.32 1.08 -2.44
CA PHE A 17 -13.41 -0.32 -2.86
C PHE A 17 -14.60 -1.11 -2.28
N GLY A 18 -15.34 -0.58 -1.29
CA GLY A 18 -16.54 -1.24 -0.73
C GLY A 18 -17.78 -0.35 -0.70
N GLY A 19 -17.93 0.49 -1.73
CA GLY A 19 -19.02 1.47 -1.84
C GLY A 19 -18.61 2.84 -1.30
N TYR A 20 -19.47 3.46 -0.47
CA TYR A 20 -19.31 4.86 -0.01
C TYR A 20 -18.23 5.06 1.05
N HIS A 21 -17.66 3.99 1.60
CA HIS A 21 -16.70 4.06 2.71
C HIS A 21 -15.46 3.20 2.44
N SER A 22 -14.36 3.51 3.13
CA SER A 22 -13.18 2.66 3.14
C SER A 22 -13.49 1.33 3.81
N ILE A 23 -12.97 0.24 3.26
CA ILE A 23 -13.07 -1.09 3.84
C ILE A 23 -11.75 -1.52 4.43
N ARG A 24 -11.81 -2.26 5.54
CA ARG A 24 -10.64 -2.90 6.14
C ARG A 24 -10.65 -4.39 5.77
N ALA A 25 -9.54 -4.89 5.22
CA ALA A 25 -9.42 -6.27 4.78
C ALA A 25 -9.04 -7.20 5.95
N ARG A 26 -9.89 -7.26 6.97
CA ARG A 26 -9.62 -8.03 8.22
C ARG A 26 -9.29 -9.49 7.96
N GLU A 27 -9.99 -10.12 7.03
CA GLU A 27 -9.74 -11.52 6.67
C GLU A 27 -8.34 -11.74 6.06
N VAL A 28 -7.82 -10.78 5.30
CA VAL A 28 -6.44 -10.82 4.79
C VAL A 28 -5.44 -10.58 5.93
N GLU A 29 -5.73 -9.64 6.83
CA GLU A 29 -4.89 -9.35 8.00
C GLU A 29 -4.74 -10.59 8.91
N ASP A 30 -5.86 -11.25 9.22
CA ASP A 30 -5.92 -12.46 10.03
C ASP A 30 -5.18 -13.62 9.35
N TYR A 31 -5.33 -13.75 8.03
CA TYR A 31 -4.60 -14.75 7.25
C TYR A 31 -3.08 -14.54 7.31
N LEU A 32 -2.60 -13.29 7.16
CA LEU A 32 -1.17 -12.97 7.11
C LEU A 32 -0.49 -13.10 8.48
N THR A 33 -1.22 -12.84 9.57
CA THR A 33 -0.67 -12.85 10.92
C THR A 33 -0.02 -14.20 11.26
N GLY A 34 1.23 -14.14 11.74
CA GLY A 34 2.05 -15.31 12.09
C GLY A 34 2.65 -16.07 10.89
N LYS A 35 2.40 -15.67 9.65
CA LYS A 35 2.99 -16.31 8.47
C LYS A 35 4.30 -15.67 8.05
N VAL A 36 5.19 -16.50 7.50
CA VAL A 36 6.35 -16.05 6.76
C VAL A 36 5.91 -15.61 5.37
N LEU A 37 6.22 -14.37 4.99
CA LEU A 37 5.90 -13.84 3.67
C LEU A 37 6.61 -14.67 2.60
N SER A 38 5.83 -15.13 1.62
CA SER A 38 6.29 -15.92 0.49
C SER A 38 5.36 -15.69 -0.70
N HIS A 39 5.79 -16.09 -1.89
CA HIS A 39 4.98 -16.03 -3.11
C HIS A 39 3.64 -16.76 -2.96
N SER A 40 3.61 -17.91 -2.28
CA SER A 40 2.37 -18.67 -2.04
C SER A 40 1.44 -17.95 -1.07
N VAL A 41 1.97 -17.36 0.00
CA VAL A 41 1.19 -16.56 0.95
C VAL A 41 0.63 -15.30 0.29
N LEU A 42 1.40 -14.65 -0.59
CA LEU A 42 0.93 -13.49 -1.35
C LEU A 42 -0.20 -13.86 -2.31
N TYR A 43 -0.08 -14.96 -3.04
CA TYR A 43 -1.13 -15.45 -3.94
C TYR A 43 -2.45 -15.71 -3.20
N GLU A 44 -2.38 -16.33 -2.03
CA GLU A 44 -3.54 -16.59 -1.19
C GLU A 44 -4.16 -15.31 -0.63
N ALA A 45 -3.33 -14.36 -0.18
CA ALA A 45 -3.80 -13.05 0.28
C ALA A 45 -4.54 -12.28 -0.84
N VAL A 46 -4.04 -12.36 -2.08
CA VAL A 46 -4.70 -11.79 -3.27
C VAL A 46 -6.07 -12.44 -3.51
N ARG A 47 -6.16 -13.77 -3.38
CA ARG A 47 -7.42 -14.50 -3.54
C ARG A 47 -8.47 -14.05 -2.52
N LEU A 48 -8.07 -13.93 -1.25
CA LEU A 48 -8.95 -13.44 -0.18
C LEU A 48 -9.38 -11.99 -0.43
N LEU A 49 -8.44 -11.11 -0.80
CA LEU A 49 -8.74 -9.69 -1.06
C LEU A 49 -9.79 -9.50 -2.16
N LYS A 50 -9.74 -10.30 -3.23
CA LYS A 50 -10.73 -10.25 -4.31
C LYS A 50 -12.16 -10.57 -3.85
N GLY A 51 -12.32 -11.40 -2.81
CA GLY A 51 -13.62 -11.72 -2.22
C GLY A 51 -14.19 -10.60 -1.35
N ILE A 52 -13.32 -9.81 -0.70
CA ILE A 52 -13.70 -8.71 0.20
C ILE A 52 -14.18 -7.48 -0.58
N ILE A 53 -13.62 -7.26 -1.78
CA ILE A 53 -13.95 -6.11 -2.62
C ILE A 53 -15.28 -6.37 -3.32
N VAL A 54 -16.35 -5.92 -2.68
CA VAL A 54 -17.70 -5.95 -3.22
C VAL A 54 -17.93 -4.68 -4.04
N PRO A 55 -18.20 -4.78 -5.35
CA PRO A 55 -18.56 -3.62 -6.15
C PRO A 55 -19.88 -3.03 -5.67
N SER A 56 -19.96 -1.71 -5.51
CA SER A 56 -21.25 -1.06 -5.33
C SER A 56 -22.06 -1.16 -6.63
N ILE A 57 -23.37 -1.38 -6.48
CA ILE A 57 -24.36 -1.59 -7.55
C ILE A 57 -24.35 -0.48 -8.62
N ASP A 58 -23.80 0.68 -8.29
CA ASP A 58 -23.79 1.90 -9.09
C ASP A 58 -22.48 2.18 -9.86
N ASN A 59 -21.44 1.34 -9.76
CA ASN A 59 -20.13 1.66 -10.31
C ASN A 59 -19.71 0.76 -11.49
N SER A 60 -19.49 1.38 -12.65
CA SER A 60 -19.15 0.78 -13.95
C SER A 60 -17.74 0.14 -14.06
N TYR A 61 -16.99 -0.01 -12.97
CA TYR A 61 -15.58 -0.46 -13.01
C TYR A 61 -15.19 -1.45 -11.90
N SER A 62 -16.11 -2.35 -11.53
CA SER A 62 -15.91 -3.38 -10.49
C SER A 62 -14.61 -4.17 -10.64
N GLU A 63 -14.35 -4.71 -11.83
CA GLU A 63 -13.18 -5.57 -12.10
C GLU A 63 -11.88 -4.77 -12.17
N TYR A 64 -11.92 -3.52 -12.64
CA TYR A 64 -10.77 -2.63 -12.60
C TYR A 64 -10.38 -2.30 -11.15
N LYS A 65 -11.36 -2.01 -10.28
CA LYS A 65 -11.11 -1.76 -8.85
C LYS A 65 -10.51 -2.98 -8.16
N LYS A 66 -11.06 -4.18 -8.39
CA LYS A 66 -10.45 -5.42 -7.87
C LYS A 66 -9.00 -5.56 -8.34
N SER A 67 -8.71 -5.29 -9.61
CA SER A 67 -7.35 -5.35 -10.16
C SER A 67 -6.42 -4.33 -9.52
N LEU A 68 -6.89 -3.10 -9.29
CA LEU A 68 -6.12 -2.04 -8.66
C LEU A 68 -5.76 -2.36 -7.21
N ALA A 69 -6.71 -2.87 -6.43
CA ALA A 69 -6.45 -3.27 -5.05
C ALA A 69 -5.46 -4.44 -4.94
N VAL A 70 -5.54 -5.40 -5.88
CA VAL A 70 -4.57 -6.49 -6.00
C VAL A 70 -3.18 -5.95 -6.33
N GLY A 71 -3.10 -4.99 -7.26
CA GLY A 71 -1.85 -4.29 -7.58
C GLY A 71 -1.23 -3.65 -6.33
N PHE A 72 -2.01 -2.87 -5.57
CA PHE A 72 -1.53 -2.26 -4.33
C PHE A 72 -1.06 -3.28 -3.29
N LEU A 73 -1.74 -4.41 -3.15
CA LEU A 73 -1.30 -5.48 -2.24
C LEU A 73 0.04 -6.08 -2.69
N PHE A 74 0.20 -6.30 -3.99
CA PHE A 74 1.42 -6.82 -4.58
C PHE A 74 2.58 -5.84 -4.40
N ASP A 75 2.40 -4.57 -4.76
CA ASP A 75 3.42 -3.52 -4.62
C ASP A 75 3.88 -3.35 -3.17
N PHE A 76 2.98 -3.57 -2.20
CA PHE A 76 3.29 -3.49 -0.79
C PHE A 76 4.06 -4.70 -0.25
N LEU A 77 3.64 -5.93 -0.58
CA LEU A 77 4.19 -7.15 0.00
C LEU A 77 5.35 -7.74 -0.81
N TYR A 78 5.38 -7.57 -2.13
CA TYR A 78 6.39 -8.15 -3.01
C TYR A 78 7.81 -7.70 -2.63
N PRO A 79 8.09 -6.41 -2.36
CA PRO A 79 9.41 -5.98 -1.91
C PRO A 79 9.84 -6.63 -0.59
N LEU A 80 8.89 -7.01 0.28
CA LEU A 80 9.16 -7.68 1.56
C LEU A 80 9.46 -9.18 1.40
N ILE A 81 8.98 -9.79 0.32
CA ILE A 81 9.28 -11.18 -0.02
C ILE A 81 10.65 -11.26 -0.68
N GLU A 82 10.88 -10.40 -1.67
CA GLU A 82 12.17 -10.26 -2.33
C GLU A 82 13.23 -9.69 -1.36
N SER A 83 12.81 -9.06 -0.25
CA SER A 83 13.76 -8.51 0.72
C SER A 83 14.53 -9.46 1.59
N GLY A 84 14.18 -10.74 1.55
CA GLY A 84 15.09 -11.80 1.95
C GLY A 84 16.35 -11.91 1.05
N SER A 85 16.40 -11.15 -0.06
CA SER A 85 17.40 -11.20 -1.13
C SER A 85 17.89 -9.81 -1.61
N TRP A 86 17.80 -8.71 -0.82
CA TRP A 86 18.42 -7.42 -1.22
C TRP A 86 19.94 -7.45 -1.03
N VAL A 87 20.64 -7.94 -2.04
CA VAL A 87 21.83 -7.25 -2.50
C VAL A 87 21.58 -6.88 -3.95
N SER A 88 21.34 -5.59 -4.18
CA SER A 88 21.36 -4.90 -5.48
C SER A 88 20.43 -5.40 -6.58
N GLU A 89 19.40 -4.61 -6.87
CA GLU A 89 19.11 -4.04 -8.20
C GLU A 89 17.65 -3.60 -8.29
N ARG A 90 17.31 -2.50 -7.59
CA ARG A 90 16.31 -1.59 -8.15
C ARG A 90 17.02 -0.83 -9.27
N LYS A 91 17.06 -1.43 -10.47
CA LYS A 91 17.38 -0.68 -11.67
C LYS A 91 16.29 0.38 -11.84
N HIS A 92 16.72 1.60 -11.55
CA HIS A 92 16.15 2.86 -11.97
C HIS A 92 15.34 2.73 -13.26
N VAL A 93 14.05 3.06 -13.19
CA VAL A 93 13.41 3.76 -14.30
C VAL A 93 13.82 5.22 -14.11
N ASP A 94 14.44 5.76 -15.13
CA ASP A 94 15.21 7.01 -15.19
C ASP A 94 14.59 8.21 -14.45
N GLY A 95 15.45 8.97 -13.77
CA GLY A 95 15.11 10.09 -12.91
C GLY A 95 15.91 10.17 -11.60
N HIS A 96 17.24 9.98 -11.70
CA HIS A 96 18.30 10.38 -10.76
C HIS A 96 17.87 10.97 -9.40
N VAL A 97 18.07 10.23 -8.28
CA VAL A 97 18.91 10.58 -7.09
C VAL A 97 19.10 9.33 -6.20
N ASP A 98 20.33 8.98 -5.86
CA ASP A 98 20.71 8.24 -4.62
C ASP A 98 22.14 8.68 -4.25
N PRO A 99 22.56 8.84 -2.96
CA PRO A 99 22.67 7.74 -1.99
C PRO A 99 22.43 8.17 -0.54
N THR A 100 21.20 8.11 -0.03
CA THR A 100 20.99 7.90 1.42
C THR A 100 19.56 7.48 1.68
N ILE A 101 19.43 6.19 1.95
CA ILE A 101 18.20 5.48 2.28
C ILE A 101 17.48 6.20 3.43
N SER A 102 16.55 7.05 3.05
CA SER A 102 15.46 7.46 3.91
C SER A 102 14.38 6.41 3.72
N LEU A 103 14.03 5.67 4.78
CA LEU A 103 12.69 5.10 4.89
C LEU A 103 11.68 6.18 4.44
N PRO A 104 10.52 5.83 3.85
CA PRO A 104 9.45 6.81 3.69
C PRO A 104 9.00 7.23 5.09
N SER A 105 9.74 8.16 5.69
CA SER A 105 9.36 8.91 6.85
C SER A 105 8.10 9.64 6.41
N LEU A 106 6.97 9.31 7.05
CA LEU A 106 5.68 9.93 6.80
C LEU A 106 5.65 11.40 7.26
N SER A 107 6.77 12.12 7.17
CA SER A 107 6.89 13.55 7.41
C SER A 107 6.31 14.33 6.24
N SER A 108 5.00 14.15 6.01
CA SER A 108 4.18 15.10 5.25
C SER A 108 3.90 16.32 6.12
N SER A 109 4.96 17.02 6.51
CA SER A 109 4.88 18.36 7.08
C SER A 109 5.75 19.22 6.19
N GLN A 110 5.20 19.62 5.05
CA GLN A 110 5.74 20.76 4.33
C GLN A 110 5.40 21.99 5.16
N GLN A 111 6.39 22.49 5.90
CA GLN A 111 6.28 23.82 6.51
C GLN A 111 6.34 24.83 5.36
N VAL A 112 5.18 25.36 4.98
CA VAL A 112 5.09 26.44 4.01
C VAL A 112 5.56 27.72 4.71
N PHE A 113 6.56 28.39 4.15
CA PHE A 113 6.91 29.74 4.58
C PHE A 113 5.80 30.67 4.14
N GLU A 114 5.16 31.35 5.09
CA GLU A 114 4.11 32.32 4.83
C GLU A 114 4.73 33.52 4.08
N SER A 115 4.47 33.61 2.77
CA SER A 115 4.79 34.79 2.00
C SER A 115 3.78 35.88 2.30
N LYS A 116 4.24 37.10 2.57
CA LYS A 116 3.38 38.27 2.84
C LYS A 116 2.58 38.75 1.63
N GLU A 117 2.57 37.98 0.56
CA GLU A 117 1.99 38.34 -0.74
C GLU A 117 0.49 38.04 -0.81
N PHE A 118 -0.03 37.23 0.11
CA PHE A 118 -1.45 36.89 0.18
C PHE A 118 -2.07 37.38 1.49
N HIS A 119 -3.14 38.17 1.36
CA HIS A 119 -3.98 38.59 2.48
C HIS A 119 -5.29 37.79 2.47
N PRO A 120 -5.76 37.28 3.63
CA PRO A 120 -7.00 36.52 3.68
C PRO A 120 -8.19 37.42 3.33
N VAL A 121 -9.03 36.96 2.40
CA VAL A 121 -10.20 37.69 1.85
C VAL A 121 -11.50 37.47 2.63
N GLY A 122 -11.41 36.90 3.83
CA GLY A 122 -12.57 36.75 4.71
C GLY A 122 -12.64 37.94 5.67
N GLU A 123 -13.62 38.81 5.50
CA GLU A 123 -13.98 39.79 6.53
C GLU A 123 -14.69 39.08 7.70
N ALA A 124 -14.42 39.55 8.92
CA ALA A 124 -15.00 39.05 10.17
C ALA A 124 -16.35 39.72 10.49
#